data_AF-A0A7U9XAA7-F1
#
_entry.id   AF-A0A7U9XAA7-F1
#
_cell.length_a   1.000
_cell.length_b   1.000
_cell.length_c   1.000
_cell.angle_alpha   90.00
_cell.angle_beta   90.00
_cell.angle_gamma   90.00
#
_symmetry.space_group_name_H-M   'P 1'
#
loop_
_entity.id
_entity.type
_entity.pdbx_description
1 polymer ?
#
loop_
_entity_poly.entity_id
_entity_poly.type
_entity_poly.pdbx_seq_one_letter_code
_entity_poly.pdbx_strand_id
1 'polypeptide(L)'
;MATNTAKGAEKKNTRTITFKNNEHKDFYKEYLQKCRYQDVYHKALIYCLGISRDTRENVDRIYDFQTGCVKTECLQEGWQTSGSAKIVRMAFNLYCNETPSVVSSG
;
A
#
# COMPACT_ATOMS: atom_id res chain seq x y z
N MET A 1 15.30 -41.37 31.29
CA MET A 1 13.86 -41.11 31.48
C MET A 1 13.76 -39.80 32.24
N ALA A 2 13.25 -38.66 31.77
CA ALA A 2 12.51 -38.32 30.57
C ALA A 2 12.89 -36.88 30.15
N THR A 3 12.90 -36.65 28.84
CA THR A 3 13.07 -35.35 28.19
C THR A 3 11.79 -34.51 28.34
N ASN A 4 11.83 -33.45 29.13
CA ASN A 4 10.74 -32.47 29.19
C ASN A 4 10.97 -31.38 28.15
N THR A 5 10.73 -31.73 26.88
CA THR A 5 10.60 -30.76 25.80
C THR A 5 9.24 -30.08 25.94
N ALA A 6 9.20 -28.88 26.51
CA ALA A 6 8.04 -28.00 26.42
C ALA A 6 7.95 -27.49 24.97
N LYS A 7 7.13 -28.16 24.17
CA LYS A 7 6.80 -27.75 22.79
C LYS A 7 5.85 -26.56 22.86
N GLY A 8 6.39 -25.39 23.19
CA GLY A 8 5.69 -24.12 23.04
C GLY A 8 5.38 -23.92 21.56
N ALA A 9 4.17 -24.28 21.14
CA ALA A 9 3.68 -23.93 19.83
C ALA A 9 3.55 -22.40 19.78
N GLU A 10 4.59 -21.73 19.27
CA GLU A 10 4.52 -20.34 18.88
C GLU A 10 3.35 -20.19 17.91
N LYS A 11 2.23 -19.60 18.38
CA LYS A 11 1.13 -19.20 17.51
C LYS A 11 1.67 -18.17 16.54
N LYS A 12 2.20 -18.63 15.40
CA LYS A 12 2.46 -17.81 14.21
C LYS A 12 1.16 -17.07 13.93
N ASN A 13 1.13 -15.78 14.24
CA ASN A 13 0.01 -14.90 13.96
C ASN A 13 -0.02 -14.65 12.45
N THR A 14 -0.47 -15.65 11.68
CA THR A 14 -0.59 -15.56 10.22
C THR A 14 -1.77 -14.66 9.91
N ARG A 15 -1.57 -13.35 10.01
CA ARG A 15 -2.53 -12.37 9.49
C ARG A 15 -2.54 -12.52 7.97
N THR A 16 -3.56 -13.21 7.46
CA THR A 16 -3.80 -13.31 6.01
C THR A 16 -4.24 -11.94 5.50
N ILE A 17 -3.55 -11.42 4.49
CA ILE A 17 -3.95 -10.17 3.83
C ILE A 17 -5.31 -10.40 3.15
N THR A 18 -6.30 -9.57 3.47
CA THR A 18 -7.60 -9.57 2.81
C THR A 18 -7.56 -8.65 1.60
N PHE A 19 -8.20 -9.03 0.50
CA PHE A 19 -8.34 -8.19 -0.69
C PHE A 19 -9.81 -7.89 -0.93
N LYS A 20 -10.10 -6.70 -1.45
CA LYS A 20 -11.47 -6.26 -1.78
C LYS A 20 -12.12 -7.17 -2.83
N ASN A 21 -11.35 -7.56 -3.84
CA ASN A 21 -11.75 -8.40 -4.96
C ASN A 21 -10.50 -8.99 -5.63
N ASN A 22 -10.69 -9.81 -6.66
CA ASN A 22 -9.60 -10.45 -7.40
C ASN A 22 -8.71 -9.41 -8.08
N GLU A 23 -9.29 -8.36 -8.64
CA GLU A 23 -8.52 -7.36 -9.36
C GLU A 23 -7.58 -6.56 -8.44
N HIS A 24 -7.98 -6.30 -7.18
CA HIS A 24 -7.10 -5.75 -6.16
C HIS A 24 -5.95 -6.72 -5.86
N LYS A 25 -6.25 -8.01 -5.67
CA LYS A 25 -5.23 -9.03 -5.38
C LYS A 25 -4.21 -9.18 -6.51
N ASP A 26 -4.68 -9.22 -7.75
CA ASP A 26 -3.84 -9.42 -8.93
C ASP A 26 -2.96 -8.19 -9.16
N PHE A 27 -3.53 -7.00 -9.08
CA PHE A 27 -2.78 -5.75 -9.12
C PHE A 27 -1.70 -5.71 -8.04
N TYR A 28 -2.03 -6.05 -6.80
CA TYR A 28 -1.08 -6.02 -5.70
C TYR A 28 0.12 -6.93 -5.95
N LYS A 29 -0.14 -8.16 -6.40
CA LYS A 29 0.93 -9.13 -6.72
C LYS A 29 1.80 -8.65 -7.86
N GLU A 30 1.20 -8.12 -8.93
CA GLU A 30 1.93 -7.69 -10.11
C GLU A 30 2.81 -6.47 -9.82
N TYR A 31 2.23 -5.41 -9.25
CA TYR A 31 2.92 -4.13 -9.08
C TYR A 31 3.90 -4.11 -7.90
N LEU A 32 3.71 -4.97 -6.89
CA LEU A 32 4.71 -5.12 -5.83
C LEU A 32 6.01 -5.73 -6.37
N GLN A 33 5.96 -6.59 -7.38
CA GLN A 33 7.19 -7.12 -8.02
C GLN A 33 7.93 -6.05 -8.85
N LYS A 34 7.22 -5.01 -9.31
CA LYS A 34 7.81 -3.87 -10.04
C LYS A 34 8.50 -2.88 -9.09
N CYS A 35 8.22 -2.94 -7.79
CA CYS A 35 8.86 -2.06 -6.81
C CYS A 35 10.31 -2.48 -6.59
N ARG A 36 11.22 -1.50 -6.48
CA ARG A 36 12.63 -1.72 -6.14
C ARG A 36 12.81 -2.44 -4.80
N TYR A 37 11.92 -2.18 -3.85
CA TYR A 37 11.88 -2.83 -2.54
C TYR A 37 10.49 -3.40 -2.27
N GLN A 38 10.44 -4.48 -1.49
CA GLN A 38 9.19 -5.09 -1.01
C GLN A 38 9.06 -4.95 0.51
N ASP A 39 9.46 -3.79 1.02
CA ASP A 39 9.32 -3.43 2.43
C ASP A 39 7.86 -3.11 2.80
N VAL A 40 7.64 -2.75 4.07
CA VAL A 40 6.30 -2.44 4.59
C VAL A 40 5.67 -1.22 3.92
N TYR A 41 6.46 -0.25 3.48
CA TYR A 41 5.99 0.99 2.87
C TYR A 41 5.51 0.75 1.44
N HIS A 42 6.29 0.02 0.63
CA HIS A 42 5.89 -0.35 -0.73
C HIS A 42 4.67 -1.29 -0.70
N LYS A 43 4.63 -2.23 0.24
CA LYS A 43 3.45 -3.07 0.45
C LYS A 43 2.21 -2.24 0.78
N ALA A 44 2.32 -1.29 1.70
CA ALA A 44 1.20 -0.41 2.04
C ALA A 44 0.75 0.45 0.85
N LEU A 45 1.69 1.05 0.14
CA LEU A 45 1.43 1.87 -1.05
C LEU A 45 0.66 1.07 -2.11
N ILE A 46 1.22 -0.06 -2.57
CA ILE A 46 0.62 -0.85 -3.65
C ILE A 46 -0.71 -1.46 -3.24
N TYR A 47 -0.85 -1.86 -1.97
CA TYR A 47 -2.13 -2.33 -1.44
C TYR A 47 -3.20 -1.24 -1.52
N CYS A 48 -2.89 -0.01 -1.07
CA CYS A 48 -3.85 1.09 -1.15
C CYS A 48 -4.25 1.38 -2.60
N LEU A 49 -3.27 1.49 -3.51
CA LEU A 49 -3.53 1.77 -4.93
C LEU A 49 -4.34 0.67 -5.63
N GLY A 50 -4.30 -0.57 -5.15
CA GLY A 50 -5.10 -1.66 -5.69
C GLY A 50 -6.60 -1.60 -5.35
N ILE A 51 -7.02 -0.78 -4.39
CA ILE A 51 -8.42 -0.75 -3.90
C ILE A 51 -9.40 -0.14 -4.92
N SER A 52 -8.99 0.91 -5.63
CA SER A 52 -9.82 1.61 -6.61
C SER A 52 -9.46 1.21 -8.04
N ARG A 53 -10.43 1.32 -8.94
CA ARG A 53 -10.18 1.16 -10.37
C ARG A 53 -9.35 2.33 -10.89
N ASP A 54 -9.74 3.57 -10.57
CA ASP A 54 -9.06 4.79 -11.05
C ASP A 54 -7.56 4.78 -10.71
N THR A 55 -7.21 4.34 -9.49
CA THR A 55 -5.82 4.30 -9.03
C THR A 55 -5.00 3.20 -9.70
N ARG A 56 -5.63 2.08 -10.09
CA ARG A 56 -4.98 1.02 -10.86
C ARG A 56 -4.71 1.45 -12.30
N GLU A 57 -5.68 2.13 -12.92
CA GLU A 57 -5.56 2.62 -14.29
C GLU A 57 -4.54 3.77 -14.42
N ASN A 58 -4.30 4.53 -13.34
CA ASN A 58 -3.40 5.68 -13.33
C ASN A 58 -2.16 5.48 -12.44
N VAL A 59 -1.78 4.24 -12.13
CA VAL A 59 -0.69 3.94 -11.19
C VAL A 59 0.64 4.60 -11.57
N ASP A 60 0.99 4.64 -12.86
CA ASP A 60 2.23 5.27 -13.34
C ASP A 60 2.22 6.80 -13.22
N ARG A 61 1.03 7.38 -13.07
CA ARG A 61 0.86 8.81 -12.75
C ARG A 61 0.98 9.07 -11.25
N ILE A 62 0.77 8.06 -10.42
CA ILE A 62 0.78 8.18 -8.95
C ILE A 62 2.15 7.84 -8.37
N TYR A 63 2.85 6.87 -8.96
CA TYR A 63 4.12 6.36 -8.46
C TYR A 63 5.08 6.05 -9.60
N ASP A 64 6.32 6.49 -9.45
CA ASP A 64 7.41 6.16 -10.34
C ASP A 64 8.13 4.90 -9.85
N PHE A 65 7.93 3.78 -10.53
CA PHE A 65 8.59 2.52 -10.20
C PHE A 65 10.10 2.52 -10.49
N GLN A 66 10.57 3.41 -11.37
CA GLN A 66 11.99 3.53 -11.71
C GLN A 66 12.75 4.32 -10.64
N THR A 67 12.23 5.47 -10.25
CA THR A 67 12.88 6.34 -9.23
C THR A 67 12.52 5.94 -7.80
N GLY A 68 11.37 5.31 -7.60
CA GLY A 68 10.81 4.99 -6.29
C GLY A 68 10.15 6.18 -5.61
N CYS A 69 9.64 7.15 -6.39
CA CYS A 69 9.07 8.39 -5.86
C CYS A 69 7.56 8.45 -6.12
N VAL A 70 6.83 8.98 -5.14
CA VAL A 70 5.42 9.36 -5.33
C VAL A 70 5.32 10.63 -6.17
N LYS A 71 4.31 10.69 -7.04
CA LYS A 71 4.03 11.80 -7.95
C LYS A 71 2.85 12.60 -7.42
N THR A 72 3.12 13.61 -6.62
CA THR A 72 2.07 14.41 -5.95
C THR A 72 1.22 15.23 -6.91
N GLU A 73 1.74 15.52 -8.11
CA GLU A 73 1.06 16.17 -9.21
C GLU A 73 -0.22 15.44 -9.64
N CYS A 74 -0.31 14.11 -9.43
CA CYS A 74 -1.50 13.33 -9.77
C CYS A 74 -2.78 13.79 -9.06
N LEU A 75 -2.65 14.51 -7.94
CA LEU A 75 -3.77 15.09 -7.20
C LEU A 75 -4.42 16.28 -7.92
N GLN A 76 -3.77 16.83 -8.96
CA GLN A 76 -4.23 17.99 -9.73
C GLN A 76 -4.61 17.63 -11.19
N GLU A 77 -4.39 16.38 -11.62
CA GLU A 77 -4.56 15.95 -13.02
C GLU A 77 -6.01 15.67 -13.46
N GLY A 78 -7.00 15.94 -12.60
CA GLY A 78 -8.42 15.91 -12.96
C GLY A 78 -9.05 14.54 -13.24
N TRP A 79 -8.28 13.44 -13.24
CA TRP A 79 -8.80 12.08 -13.41
C TRP A 79 -9.39 11.46 -12.14
N GLN A 80 -9.12 12.06 -10.97
CA GLN A 80 -9.49 11.51 -9.68
C GLN A 80 -10.96 11.76 -9.34
N THR A 81 -11.60 10.74 -8.78
CA THR A 81 -12.84 10.87 -8.01
C THR A 81 -12.52 11.22 -6.56
N SER A 82 -13.52 11.68 -5.80
CA SER A 82 -13.35 11.93 -4.36
C SER A 82 -12.88 10.68 -3.60
N GLY A 83 -13.24 9.48 -4.07
CA GLY A 83 -12.81 8.20 -3.53
C GLY A 83 -11.35 7.89 -3.85
N SER A 84 -10.93 8.01 -5.11
CA SER A 84 -9.54 7.75 -5.49
C SER A 84 -8.56 8.77 -4.91
N ALA A 85 -8.95 10.04 -4.78
CA ALA A 85 -8.14 11.05 -4.10
C ALA A 85 -7.85 10.69 -2.63
N LYS A 86 -8.83 10.16 -1.89
CA LYS A 86 -8.63 9.69 -0.49
C LYS A 86 -7.66 8.51 -0.42
N ILE A 87 -7.79 7.57 -1.36
CA ILE A 87 -6.90 6.41 -1.43
C ILE A 87 -5.47 6.83 -1.73
N VAL A 88 -5.24 7.73 -2.68
CA VAL A 88 -3.90 8.23 -3.02
C VAL A 88 -3.27 8.91 -1.80
N ARG A 89 -4.00 9.77 -1.10
CA ARG A 89 -3.52 10.42 0.13
C ARG A 89 -3.15 9.41 1.22
N MET A 90 -3.99 8.39 1.44
CA MET A 90 -3.69 7.33 2.39
C MET A 90 -2.43 6.55 1.98
N ALA A 91 -2.28 6.25 0.69
CA ALA A 91 -1.12 5.55 0.15
C ALA A 91 0.17 6.36 0.36
N PHE A 92 0.14 7.67 0.10
CA PHE A 92 1.28 8.57 0.31
C PHE A 92 1.65 8.69 1.79
N ASN A 93 0.67 8.88 2.67
CA ASN A 93 0.93 8.99 4.11
C ASN A 93 1.63 7.73 4.66
N LEU A 94 1.14 6.55 4.26
CA LEU A 94 1.72 5.27 4.67
C LEU A 94 3.09 5.04 4.03
N TYR A 95 3.30 5.48 2.80
CA TYR A 95 4.57 5.29 2.09
C TYR A 95 5.69 6.21 2.63
N CYS A 96 5.38 7.48 2.84
CA CYS A 96 6.35 8.48 3.30
C CYS A 96 6.61 8.42 4.82
N ASN A 97 5.97 7.49 5.53
CA ASN A 97 6.02 7.41 7.00
C ASN A 97 5.66 8.74 7.69
N GLU A 98 4.87 9.58 7.00
CA GLU A 98 4.43 10.85 7.57
C GLU A 98 3.32 10.55 8.58
N THR A 99 3.60 10.86 9.84
CA THR A 99 2.54 10.99 10.84
C THR A 99 1.55 12.02 10.28
N PRO A 100 0.23 11.75 10.26
CA PRO A 100 -0.74 12.73 9.78
C PRO A 100 -0.62 14.00 10.63
N SER A 101 0.12 14.98 10.14
CA SER A 101 0.24 16.28 10.78
C SER A 101 -1.02 17.03 10.42
N VAL A 102 -1.92 17.15 11.40
CA VAL A 102 -3.00 18.11 11.35
C VAL A 102 -2.32 19.47 11.40
N VAL A 103 -2.04 20.06 10.24
CA VAL A 103 -1.75 21.49 10.17
C VAL A 103 -3.08 22.20 10.42
N SER A 104 -3.43 22.32 11.70
CA SER A 104 -4.38 23.30 12.16
C SER A 104 -3.74 24.65 11.90
N SER A 105 -3.94 25.18 10.69
CA SER A 105 -3.66 26.59 10.41
C SER A 105 -4.76 27.36 11.12
N GLY A 106 -4.38 28.08 12.18
CA GLY A 106 -5.27 28.95 12.94
C GLY A 106 -5.71 30.19 12.19
#